data_AF-A0A447T5F6-F1
#
_entry.id   AF-A0A447T5F6-F1
#
_cell.length_a   1.000
_cell.length_b   1.000
_cell.length_c   1.000
_cell.angle_alpha   90.00
_cell.angle_beta   90.00
_cell.angle_gamma   90.00
#
_symmetry.space_group_name_H-M   'P 1'
#
loop_
_entity.id
_entity.type
_entity.pdbx_description
1 polymer ?
#
loop_
_entity_poly.entity_id
_entity_poly.type
_entity_poly.pdbx_seq_one_letter_code
_entity_poly.pdbx_strand_id
1 'polypeptide(L)'
;MEFTLQKGVEMGVSVFQPIAAGRSVVKLSGERADKRVARWQEIVVSACEQSGRNTVPQVLPILTLNEWLAQRQEADIRLILSPRGDRSLAQLAERPARSWLMAGRRRLLRAGGGRALAPAGRR
;
A
#
# COMPACT_ATOMS: atom_id res chain seq x y z
N MET A 1 0.25 -6.96 10.77
CA MET A 1 0.52 -6.99 9.32
C MET A 1 -0.25 -8.14 8.69
N GLU A 2 -0.15 -9.36 9.20
CA GLU A 2 -0.84 -10.56 8.68
C GLU A 2 -2.35 -10.35 8.51
N PHE A 3 -3.04 -9.84 9.54
CA PHE A 3 -4.46 -9.49 9.46
C PHE A 3 -4.77 -8.50 8.31
N THR A 4 -3.90 -7.51 8.08
CA THR A 4 -4.05 -6.55 6.99
C THR A 4 -3.90 -7.20 5.62
N LEU A 5 -2.98 -8.16 5.48
CA LEU A 5 -2.80 -8.92 4.24
C LEU A 5 -4.02 -9.81 3.99
N GLN A 6 -4.43 -10.60 4.97
CA GLN A 6 -5.58 -11.49 4.87
C GLN A 6 -6.85 -10.72 4.51
N LYS A 7 -7.18 -9.67 5.26
CA LYS A 7 -8.37 -8.85 4.97
C LYS A 7 -8.24 -8.05 3.69
N GLY A 8 -7.04 -7.61 3.33
CA GLY A 8 -6.81 -6.99 2.02
C GLY A 8 -7.14 -7.94 0.87
N VAL A 9 -6.74 -9.22 0.98
CA VAL A 9 -7.05 -10.24 -0.02
C VAL A 9 -8.56 -10.45 -0.15
N GLU A 10 -9.25 -10.65 0.99
CA GLU A 10 -10.72 -10.81 1.05
C GLU A 10 -11.45 -9.59 0.46
N MET A 11 -10.91 -8.39 0.63
CA MET A 11 -11.48 -7.13 0.13
C MET A 11 -11.10 -6.79 -1.32
N GLY A 12 -10.37 -7.68 -2.03
CA GLY A 12 -10.07 -7.50 -3.45
C GLY A 12 -8.79 -6.71 -3.76
N VAL A 13 -7.92 -6.41 -2.78
CA VAL A 13 -6.63 -5.73 -3.02
C VAL A 13 -5.82 -6.50 -4.07
N SER A 14 -5.27 -5.82 -5.08
CA SER A 14 -4.54 -6.43 -6.19
C SER A 14 -3.03 -6.54 -5.95
N VAL A 15 -2.45 -5.61 -5.19
CA VAL A 15 -1.02 -5.55 -4.90
C VAL A 15 -0.80 -4.97 -3.49
N PHE A 16 0.16 -5.52 -2.76
CA PHE A 16 0.60 -5.00 -1.47
C PHE A 16 2.01 -4.41 -1.61
N GLN A 17 2.17 -3.13 -1.26
CA GLN A 17 3.46 -2.46 -1.17
C GLN A 17 3.79 -2.16 0.30
N PRO A 18 4.65 -2.96 0.95
CA PRO A 18 5.12 -2.64 2.29
C PRO A 18 6.01 -1.40 2.26
N ILE A 19 5.70 -0.42 3.12
CA ILE A 19 6.51 0.78 3.29
C ILE A 19 7.18 0.77 4.67
N ALA A 20 8.51 0.84 4.69
CA ALA A 20 9.29 0.94 5.91
C ALA A 20 9.09 2.30 6.58
N ALA A 21 8.74 2.28 7.87
CA ALA A 21 8.72 3.48 8.69
C ALA A 21 10.15 3.98 8.98
N GLY A 22 10.36 5.29 9.09
CA GLY A 22 11.70 5.91 9.15
C GLY A 22 12.65 5.45 10.28
N ARG A 23 12.21 4.69 11.30
CA ARG A 23 13.09 4.05 12.30
C ARG A 23 13.28 2.53 12.11
N SER A 24 12.65 1.96 11.09
CA SER A 24 12.64 0.52 10.81
C SER A 24 13.58 0.13 9.66
N VAL A 25 13.98 1.09 8.81
CA VAL A 25 14.83 0.86 7.64
C VAL A 25 16.20 0.26 8.03
N VAL A 26 16.82 0.79 9.08
CA VAL A 26 18.16 0.36 9.54
C VAL A 26 18.18 -1.09 10.07
N LYS A 27 17.02 -1.68 10.40
CA LYS A 27 16.91 -3.08 10.86
C LYS A 27 16.41 -4.06 9.78
N LEU A 28 16.20 -3.60 8.55
CA LEU A 28 15.58 -4.35 7.45
C LEU A 28 16.47 -4.41 6.20
N SER A 29 17.78 -4.60 6.34
CA SER A 29 18.67 -4.79 5.18
C SER A 29 18.76 -6.26 4.75
N GLY A 30 18.82 -6.45 3.43
CA GLY A 30 19.15 -7.72 2.76
C GLY A 30 18.17 -8.87 3.03
N GLU A 31 18.71 -10.08 3.15
CA GLU A 31 18.01 -11.37 3.24
C GLU A 31 16.85 -11.41 4.25
N ARG A 32 16.90 -10.63 5.33
CA ARG A 32 15.83 -10.54 6.33
C ARG A 32 14.57 -9.85 5.81
N ALA A 33 14.73 -8.87 4.93
CA ALA A 33 13.61 -8.21 4.26
C ALA A 33 12.95 -9.17 3.27
N ASP A 34 13.75 -9.90 2.49
CA ASP A 34 13.28 -10.87 1.50
C ASP A 34 12.53 -12.02 2.16
N LYS A 35 13.09 -12.60 3.23
CA LYS A 35 12.41 -13.63 4.05
C LYS A 35 11.07 -13.15 4.61
N ARG A 36 10.97 -11.87 4.96
CA ARG A 36 9.73 -11.28 5.47
C ARG A 36 8.70 -11.10 4.36
N VAL A 37 9.12 -10.63 3.19
CA VAL A 37 8.26 -10.50 2.00
C VAL A 37 7.78 -11.90 1.57
N ALA A 38 8.65 -12.90 1.54
CA ALA A 38 8.29 -14.29 1.23
C ALA A 38 7.22 -14.83 2.18
N ARG A 39 7.43 -14.69 3.50
CA ARG A 39 6.41 -15.06 4.50
C ARG A 39 5.08 -14.33 4.29
N TRP A 40 5.11 -13.05 3.94
CA TRP A 40 3.89 -12.30 3.66
C TRP A 40 3.20 -12.77 2.38
N GLN A 41 3.97 -13.17 1.37
CA GLN A 41 3.43 -13.77 0.15
C GLN A 41 2.73 -15.10 0.46
N GLU A 42 3.30 -15.95 1.33
CA GLU A 42 2.65 -17.19 1.79
C GLU A 42 1.30 -16.91 2.46
N ILE A 43 1.22 -15.91 3.33
CA ILE A 43 -0.04 -15.49 3.98
C ILE A 43 -1.07 -15.04 2.94
N VAL A 44 -0.63 -14.31 1.90
CA VAL A 44 -1.50 -13.87 0.81
C VAL A 44 -2.00 -15.06 -0.02
N VAL A 45 -1.13 -16.05 -0.30
CA VAL A 45 -1.53 -17.30 -0.97
C VAL A 45 -2.59 -18.03 -0.16
N SER A 46 -2.35 -18.28 1.13
CA SER A 46 -3.32 -18.96 1.99
C SER A 46 -4.64 -18.19 2.12
N ALA A 47 -4.60 -16.86 2.15
CA ALA A 47 -5.81 -16.05 2.17
C ALA A 47 -6.59 -16.16 0.84
N CYS A 48 -5.90 -16.27 -0.30
CA CYS A 48 -6.55 -16.53 -1.60
C CYS A 48 -7.23 -17.89 -1.62
N GLU A 49 -6.57 -18.95 -1.13
CA GLU A 49 -7.14 -20.30 -1.02
C GLU A 49 -8.41 -20.30 -0.16
N GLN A 50 -8.37 -19.64 1.00
CA GLN A 50 -9.51 -19.56 1.93
C GLN A 50 -10.67 -18.71 1.39
N SER A 51 -10.37 -17.66 0.63
CA SER A 51 -11.39 -16.76 0.06
C SER A 51 -11.91 -17.20 -1.32
N GLY A 52 -11.34 -18.26 -1.90
CA GLY A 52 -11.68 -18.72 -3.25
C GLY A 52 -11.23 -17.77 -4.37
N ARG A 53 -10.19 -16.96 -4.11
CA ARG A 53 -9.70 -15.98 -5.08
C ARG A 53 -8.70 -16.61 -6.05
N ASN A 54 -9.05 -16.64 -7.34
CA ASN A 54 -8.24 -17.25 -8.40
C ASN A 54 -7.03 -16.42 -8.87
N THR A 55 -6.75 -15.29 -8.24
CA THR A 55 -5.60 -14.43 -8.58
C THR A 55 -4.93 -13.98 -7.30
N VAL A 56 -3.67 -14.39 -7.12
CA VAL A 56 -2.88 -14.10 -5.94
C VAL A 56 -2.27 -12.70 -6.05
N PRO A 57 -2.57 -11.76 -5.13
CA PRO A 57 -1.92 -10.46 -5.08
C PRO A 57 -0.42 -10.60 -4.84
N GLN A 58 0.38 -9.75 -5.49
CA GLN A 58 1.81 -9.69 -5.24
C GLN A 58 2.11 -8.86 -3.99
N VAL A 59 3.02 -9.34 -3.14
CA VAL A 59 3.67 -8.55 -2.10
C VAL A 59 5.01 -8.04 -2.64
N LEU A 60 5.11 -6.73 -2.86
CA LEU A 60 6.30 -6.09 -3.43
C LEU A 60 7.45 -5.98 -2.41
N PRO A 61 8.69 -5.78 -2.88
CA PRO A 61 9.82 -5.49 -2.01
C PRO A 61 9.56 -4.31 -1.08
N ILE A 62 10.11 -4.35 0.13
CA ILE A 62 9.94 -3.27 1.12
C ILE A 62 10.68 -2.03 0.62
N LEU A 63 9.99 -0.89 0.59
CA LEU A 63 10.57 0.40 0.22
C LEU A 63 10.43 1.42 1.34
N THR A 64 11.28 2.44 1.36
CA THR A 64 11.01 3.67 2.09
C THR A 64 9.88 4.46 1.41
N LEU A 65 9.26 5.37 2.15
CA LEU A 65 8.23 6.24 1.59
C LEU A 65 8.78 7.08 0.42
N ASN A 66 10.02 7.56 0.53
CA ASN A 66 10.63 8.40 -0.50
C ASN A 66 10.89 7.61 -1.78
N GLU A 67 11.40 6.38 -1.68
CA GLU A 67 11.59 5.49 -2.85
C GLU A 67 10.25 5.21 -3.54
N TRP A 68 9.20 4.92 -2.77
CA TRP A 68 7.87 4.69 -3.34
C TRP A 68 7.29 5.94 -4.01
N LEU A 69 7.45 7.13 -3.41
CA LEU A 69 6.99 8.39 -3.98
C LEU A 69 7.74 8.76 -5.28
N ALA A 70 9.02 8.36 -5.38
CA ALA A 70 9.86 8.58 -6.55
C ALA A 70 9.51 7.65 -7.73
N GLN A 71 8.88 6.49 -7.46
CA GLN A 71 8.45 5.58 -8.51
C GLN A 71 7.30 6.15 -9.33
N ARG A 72 7.39 5.99 -10.65
CA ARG A 72 6.27 6.22 -11.56
C ARG A 72 5.32 5.04 -11.42
N GLN A 73 4.10 5.30 -10.96
CA GLN A 73 3.11 4.27 -10.69
C GLN A 73 1.91 4.45 -11.61
N GLU A 74 1.43 3.36 -12.20
CA GLU A 74 0.20 3.35 -12.99
C GLU A 74 -1.03 3.37 -12.08
N ALA A 75 -1.44 4.55 -11.65
CA ALA A 75 -2.67 4.74 -10.90
C ALA A 75 -3.33 6.07 -11.26
N ASP A 76 -4.66 6.08 -11.30
CA ASP A 76 -5.45 7.30 -11.50
C ASP A 76 -5.32 8.23 -10.29
N ILE A 77 -5.19 7.64 -9.09
CA ILE A 77 -5.18 8.35 -7.83
C ILE A 77 -4.35 7.64 -6.74
N ARG A 78 -3.75 8.41 -5.84
CA ARG A 78 -3.01 7.93 -4.66
C ARG A 78 -3.58 8.51 -3.38
N LEU A 79 -4.29 7.71 -2.60
CA LEU A 79 -4.99 8.11 -1.39
C LEU A 79 -4.16 7.81 -0.15
N ILE A 80 -4.27 8.69 0.85
CA ILE A 80 -3.70 8.50 2.18
C ILE A 80 -4.83 8.55 3.20
N LEU A 81 -4.94 7.50 4.02
CA LEU A 81 -5.86 7.51 5.15
C LEU A 81 -5.25 8.31 6.31
N SER A 82 -5.84 9.48 6.57
CA SER A 82 -5.42 10.38 7.64
C SER A 82 -6.62 10.80 8.49
N PRO A 83 -6.55 10.71 9.83
CA PRO A 83 -7.56 11.28 10.71
C PRO A 83 -7.67 12.81 10.64
N ARG A 84 -6.74 13.47 9.95
CA ARG A 84 -6.74 14.93 9.70
C ARG A 84 -7.00 15.24 8.22
N GLY A 85 -7.54 14.29 7.47
CA GLY A 85 -7.91 14.54 6.08
C GLY A 85 -9.12 15.46 6.02
N ASP A 86 -9.09 16.45 5.14
CA ASP A 86 -10.19 17.40 4.95
C ASP A 86 -11.28 16.85 4.00
N ARG A 87 -11.08 15.64 3.46
CA ARG A 87 -11.99 14.98 2.52
C ARG A 87 -12.24 13.54 2.93
N SER A 88 -13.50 13.11 2.82
CA SER A 88 -13.92 11.72 2.97
C SER A 88 -13.81 10.97 1.64
N LEU A 89 -13.72 9.65 1.70
CA LEU A 89 -13.66 8.80 0.51
C LEU A 89 -14.92 8.95 -0.36
N ALA A 90 -16.07 9.21 0.26
CA ALA A 90 -17.36 9.41 -0.42
C ALA A 90 -17.40 10.68 -1.29
N GLN A 91 -16.47 11.62 -1.08
CA GLN A 91 -16.39 12.87 -1.84
C GLN A 91 -15.54 12.76 -3.12
N LEU A 92 -15.09 11.57 -3.50
CA LEU A 92 -14.42 11.35 -4.78
C LEU A 92 -15.44 11.47 -5.92
N ALA A 93 -15.19 12.43 -6.83
CA ALA A 93 -16.08 12.74 -7.95
C ALA A 93 -16.21 11.57 -8.94
N GLU A 94 -15.14 10.81 -9.14
CA GLU A 94 -15.09 9.66 -10.03
C GLU A 94 -14.51 8.44 -9.33
N ARG A 95 -14.98 7.26 -9.71
CA ARG A 95 -14.40 5.99 -9.26
C ARG A 95 -13.14 5.70 -10.06
N PRO A 96 -11.95 5.69 -9.45
CA PRO A 96 -10.72 5.35 -10.17
C PRO A 96 -10.76 3.89 -10.60
N ALA A 97 -10.23 3.59 -11.79
CA ALA A 97 -10.02 2.21 -12.22
C ALA A 97 -8.84 1.58 -11.47
N ARG A 98 -7.82 2.38 -11.16
CA ARG A 98 -6.64 1.96 -10.38
C ARG A 98 -6.30 3.01 -9.33
N SER A 99 -6.16 2.57 -8.08
CA SER A 99 -5.79 3.46 -6.99
C SER A 99 -4.80 2.80 -6.04
N TRP A 100 -3.92 3.62 -5.48
CA TRP A 100 -3.14 3.24 -4.30
C TRP A 100 -3.81 3.80 -3.05
N LEU A 101 -3.95 2.95 -2.02
CA LEU A 101 -4.43 3.36 -0.71
C LEU A 101 -3.34 3.13 0.33
N MET A 102 -2.80 4.21 0.87
CA MET A 102 -1.79 4.17 1.92
C MET A 102 -2.43 4.25 3.30
N ALA A 103 -2.16 3.24 4.12
CA ALA A 103 -2.48 3.21 5.54
C ALA A 103 -1.19 3.02 6.34
N GLY A 104 -0.99 3.82 7.39
CA GLY A 104 0.24 3.74 8.19
C GLY A 104 0.17 4.55 9.49
N ARG A 105 1.16 4.34 10.36
CA ARG A 105 1.26 5.10 11.61
C ARG A 105 1.51 6.58 11.31
N ARG A 106 0.93 7.46 12.13
CA ARG A 106 0.88 8.93 12.01
C ARG A 106 2.21 9.63 11.65
N ARG A 107 3.36 9.04 11.97
CA ARG A 107 4.70 9.60 11.68
C ARG A 107 5.15 9.37 10.22
N LEU A 108 4.64 8.34 9.55
CA LEU A 108 4.90 8.07 8.11
C LEU A 108 4.29 9.18 7.23
N LEU A 109 3.10 9.65 7.61
CA LEU A 109 2.31 10.63 6.87
C LEU A 109 2.83 12.07 6.97
N ARG A 110 3.83 12.35 7.81
CA ARG A 110 4.49 13.66 7.90
C ARG A 110 5.67 13.81 6.95
N ALA A 111 6.23 12.70 6.45
CA ALA A 111 7.38 12.72 5.54
C ALA A 111 6.96 12.92 4.08
N GLY A 112 5.74 12.53 3.69
CA GLY A 112 5.13 12.91 2.43
C GLY A 112 4.29 14.17 2.63
N GLY A 113 4.82 15.33 2.27
CA GLY A 113 4.12 16.62 2.38
C GLY A 113 2.66 16.51 1.96
N GLY A 114 1.76 16.68 2.93
CA GLY A 114 0.32 16.59 2.72
C GLY A 114 -0.17 17.74 1.86
N ARG A 115 -0.14 17.54 0.54
CA ARG A 115 -0.99 18.29 -0.38
C ARG A 115 -2.05 17.32 -0.89
N ALA A 116 -3.30 17.63 -0.56
CA ALA A 116 -4.47 16.92 -1.06
C ALA A 116 -4.41 16.82 -2.59
N LEU A 117 -4.85 15.67 -3.11
CA LEU A 117 -4.77 15.31 -4.52
C LEU A 117 -5.38 16.36 -5.45
N ALA A 118 -4.54 16.82 -6.38
CA ALA A 118 -4.97 17.20 -7.72
C ALA A 118 -5.09 15.92 -8.58
N PRO A 119 -6.04 15.85 -9.53
CA PRO A 119 -6.14 14.73 -10.44
C PRO A 119 -4.83 14.57 -11.21
N ALA A 120 -4.32 13.33 -11.28
CA ALA A 120 -3.21 13.02 -12.17
C ALA A 120 -3.69 13.24 -13.61
N GLY A 121 -3.19 14.30 -14.25
CA GLY A 121 -3.56 14.65 -15.62
C GLY A 121 -3.28 13.48 -16.55
N ARG A 122 -4.34 12.97 -17.18
CA ARG A 122 -4.23 12.08 -18.35
C ARG A 122 -3.65 12.93 -19.50
N ARG A 123 -2.56 12.46 -20.09
CA ARG A 123 -2.25 12.77 -21.50
C ARG A 123 -2.67 11.57 -22.32
#